data_AF-A0A963UKL1-F1
#
_entry.id   AF-A0A963UKL1-F1
#
_cell.length_a   1.000
_cell.length_b   1.000
_cell.length_c   1.000
_cell.angle_alpha   90.00
_cell.angle_beta   90.00
_cell.angle_gamma   90.00
#
_symmetry.space_group_name_H-M   'P 1'
#
loop_
_entity.id
_entity.type
_entity.pdbx_description
1 polymer ?
#
loop_
_entity_poly.entity_id
_entity_poly.type
_entity_poly.pdbx_seq_one_letter_code
_entity_poly.pdbx_strand_id
1 'polypeptide(L)' 'CMHLHFIAKNIERMGDHATTIAEQVMYLVTGVRPEENRPKAETVTVIGVEGK' A
#
# COMPACT_ATOMS: atom_id res chain seq x y z
N CYS A 1 -0.24 0.19 -27.01
CA CYS A 1 0.72 -0.28 -25.97
C CYS A 1 -0.06 -0.97 -24.84
N MET A 2 -0.36 -2.27 -24.96
CA MET A 2 -1.12 -3.04 -23.95
C MET A 2 -0.24 -3.75 -22.91
N HIS A 3 1.05 -3.95 -23.18
CA HIS A 3 1.94 -4.70 -22.30
C HIS A 3 2.11 -4.03 -20.93
N LEU A 4 2.23 -2.69 -20.89
CA LEU A 4 2.35 -1.95 -19.63
C LEU A 4 1.09 -2.03 -18.77
N HIS A 5 -0.10 -2.02 -19.40
CA HIS A 5 -1.37 -2.16 -18.68
C HIS A 5 -1.52 -3.53 -18.02
N PHE A 6 -1.02 -4.59 -18.65
CA PHE A 6 -1.01 -5.93 -18.08
C PHE A 6 -0.05 -6.03 -16.89
N ILE A 7 1.17 -5.49 -17.05
CA ILE A 7 2.16 -5.46 -15.97
C ILE A 7 1.63 -4.69 -14.75
N ALA A 8 1.07 -3.50 -14.97
CA ALA A 8 0.53 -2.66 -13.90
C ALA A 8 -0.58 -3.37 -13.10
N LYS A 9 -1.52 -4.06 -13.77
CA LYS A 9 -2.59 -4.82 -13.09
C LYS A 9 -2.06 -5.98 -12.25
N ASN A 10 -1.02 -6.67 -12.71
CA ASN A 10 -0.45 -7.76 -11.93
C ASN A 10 0.26 -7.24 -10.67
N ILE A 11 0.96 -6.11 -10.77
CA ILE A 11 1.61 -5.47 -9.62
C ILE A 11 0.56 -5.00 -8.60
N GLU A 12 -0.54 -4.40 -9.05
CA GLU A 12 -1.64 -3.98 -8.17
C GLU A 12 -2.22 -5.17 -7.39
N ARG A 13 -2.56 -6.26 -8.07
CA ARG A 13 -3.02 -7.51 -7.45
C ARG A 13 -2.02 -8.12 -6.46
N MET A 14 -0.73 -8.08 -6.78
CA MET A 14 0.31 -8.51 -5.85
C MET A 14 0.33 -7.64 -4.58
N GLY A 15 0.13 -6.33 -4.72
CA GLY A 15 0.04 -5.39 -3.60
C GLY A 15 -1.16 -5.65 -2.68
N ASP A 16 -2.32 -6.00 -3.25
CA ASP A 16 -3.49 -6.39 -2.47
C ASP A 16 -3.23 -7.66 -1.66
N HIS A 17 -2.69 -8.70 -2.30
CA HIS A 17 -2.35 -9.94 -1.61
C HIS A 17 -1.32 -9.74 -0.50
N ALA A 18 -0.29 -8.93 -0.73
CA ALA A 18 0.69 -8.60 0.29
C ALA A 18 0.04 -7.90 1.50
N THR A 19 -0.89 -6.98 1.25
CA THR A 19 -1.65 -6.30 2.32
C THR A 19 -2.50 -7.30 3.11
N THR A 20 -3.27 -8.16 2.41
CA THR A 20 -4.11 -9.17 3.07
C THR A 20 -3.27 -10.11 3.94
N ILE A 21 -2.13 -10.59 3.45
CA ILE A 21 -1.24 -11.48 4.22
C ILE A 21 -0.70 -10.76 5.46
N ALA A 22 -0.24 -9.51 5.32
CA ALA A 22 0.24 -8.73 6.45
C ALA A 22 -0.83 -8.54 7.53
N GLU A 23 -2.06 -8.26 7.14
CA GLU A 23 -3.19 -8.15 8.07
C GLU A 23 -3.49 -9.47 8.80
N GLN A 24 -3.44 -10.60 8.10
CA GLN A 24 -3.62 -11.91 8.72
C GLN A 24 -2.51 -12.21 9.73
N VAL A 25 -1.25 -11.92 9.38
CA VAL A 25 -0.11 -12.11 10.29
C VAL A 25 -0.22 -11.18 11.50
N MET A 26 -0.60 -9.91 11.29
CA MET A 26 -0.82 -8.97 12.38
C MET A 26 -1.88 -9.48 13.34
N TYR A 27 -3.04 -9.92 12.83
CA TYR A 27 -4.09 -10.50 13.65
C TYR A 27 -3.64 -11.76 14.41
N LEU A 28 -2.86 -12.63 13.76
CA LEU A 28 -2.32 -13.83 14.39
C LEU A 28 -1.41 -13.51 15.59
N VAL A 29 -0.62 -12.44 15.51
CA VAL A 29 0.36 -12.07 16.54
C VAL A 29 -0.28 -11.23 17.65
N THR A 30 -1.11 -10.25 17.31
CA THR A 30 -1.65 -9.27 18.28
C THR A 30 -3.04 -9.63 18.79
N GLY A 31 -3.78 -10.49 18.08
CA GLY A 31 -5.20 -10.77 18.33
C GLY A 31 -6.14 -9.63 17.95
N VAL A 32 -5.63 -8.53 17.36
CA VAL A 32 -6.38 -7.32 17.01
C VAL A 32 -6.33 -7.12 15.51
N ARG A 33 -7.49 -6.92 14.88
CA ARG A 33 -7.55 -6.57 13.46
C ARG A 33 -7.19 -5.08 13.31
N PRO A 34 -6.33 -4.69 12.36
CA PRO A 34 -6.07 -3.28 12.12
C PRO A 34 -7.37 -2.57 11.74
N GLU A 35 -7.71 -1.50 12.46
CA GLU A 35 -8.90 -0.68 12.22
C GLU A 35 -8.80 0.05 10.86
N GLU A 36 -9.94 0.18 10.17
CA GLU A 36 -10.11 0.45 8.72
C GLU A 36 -9.51 1.74 8.14
N ASN A 37 -8.78 2.56 8.89
CA ASN A 37 -8.15 3.76 8.32
C ASN A 37 -6.69 3.46 7.93
N ARG A 38 -6.50 2.70 6.85
CA ARG A 38 -5.23 2.75 6.11
C ARG A 38 -5.10 4.18 5.58
N PRO A 39 -4.17 5.02 6.08
CA PRO A 39 -3.95 6.32 5.48
C PRO A 39 -3.59 6.06 4.02
N LYS A 40 -4.45 6.50 3.10
CA LYS A 40 -4.14 6.46 1.67
C LYS A 40 -2.85 7.26 1.55
N ALA A 41 -1.78 6.64 1.10
CA ALA A 41 -0.52 7.33 0.91
C ALA A 41 -0.79 8.42 -0.13
N GLU A 42 -1.08 9.64 0.32
CA GLU A 42 -0.94 10.81 -0.50
C GLU A 42 0.55 10.89 -0.81
N THR A 43 0.90 10.71 -2.08
CA THR A 43 2.27 10.85 -2.55
C THR A 43 2.76 12.22 -2.10
N VAL A 44 3.60 12.25 -1.07
CA VAL A 44 4.17 13.49 -0.54
C VAL A 44 5.04 14.09 -1.65
N THR A 45 4.53 15.12 -2.32
CA THR A 45 5.36 16.07 -3.06
C THR A 45 6.07 16.96 -2.05
N VAL A 46 7.06 16.40 -1.34
CA VAL A 46 8.09 17.23 -0.67
C VAL A 46 9.20 17.46 -1.68
N ILE A 47 8.98 18.46 -2.53
CA ILE A 47 10.04 19.06 -3.32
C ILE A 47 10.03 20.56 -3.00
N GLY A 48 10.92 20.99 -2.08
CA GLY A 48 11.14 22.39 -1.68
C GLY A 48 10.03 22.96 -0.78
N VAL A 49 10.29 23.61 0.35
CA VAL A 49 11.30 24.65 0.58
C VAL A 49 11.70 24.65 2.06
N GLU A 50 12.90 24.16 2.38
CA GLU A 50 13.69 24.76 3.47
C GLU A 50 14.60 25.79 2.82
N GLY A 51 14.49 27.04 3.25
CA GLY A 51 15.38 28.11 2.77
C GLY A 51 14.80 29.52 2.84
N LYS A 52 14.30 29.93 4.01
CA LYS A 52 14.62 31.18 4.74
C LYS A 52 13.49 31.58 5.69
#